data_AF-K2IZF3-F1
#
_entry.id   AF-K2IZF3-F1
#
_cell.length_a   1.000
_cell.length_b   1.000
_cell.length_c   1.000
_cell.angle_alpha   90.00
_cell.angle_beta   90.00
_cell.angle_gamma   90.00
#
_symmetry.space_group_name_H-M   'P 1'
#
loop_
_entity.id
_entity.type
_entity.pdbx_description
1 polymer ?
#
loop_
_entity_poly.entity_id
_entity_poly.type
_entity_poly.pdbx_seq_one_letter_code
_entity_poly.pdbx_strand_id
1 'polypeptide(L)' 'MKRSRFSEEQIIGILKEHQAGMTPAELCRKHGISDATFYTWRKKYGGMDVSDAKRLRALEEENELLPDP' A
#
# COMPACT_ATOMS: atom_id res chain seq x y z
N MET A 1 -11.39 2.12 22.91
CA MET A 1 -11.18 1.50 21.57
C MET A 1 -10.34 0.25 21.77
N LYS A 2 -10.76 -0.92 21.26
CA LYS A 2 -9.93 -2.13 21.31
C LYS A 2 -8.61 -1.82 20.62
N ARG A 3 -7.48 -2.01 21.31
CA ARG A 3 -6.17 -1.84 20.68
C ARG A 3 -6.08 -2.81 19.51
N SER A 4 -5.89 -2.29 18.30
CA SER A 4 -5.56 -3.12 17.16
C SER A 4 -4.29 -3.90 17.49
N ARG A 5 -4.24 -5.19 17.14
CA ARG A 5 -3.09 -6.07 17.38
C ARG A 5 -1.84 -5.60 16.62
N PHE A 6 -2.02 -4.79 15.58
CA PHE A 6 -0.97 -4.22 14.76
C PHE A 6 -1.09 -2.69 14.76
N SER A 7 0.04 -2.00 14.91
CA SER A 7 0.14 -0.55 14.69
C SER A 7 0.11 -0.22 13.20
N GLU A 8 -0.19 1.02 12.88
CA GLU A 8 -0.23 1.48 11.48
C GLU A 8 1.16 1.35 10.81
N GLU A 9 2.23 1.59 11.57
CA GLU A 9 3.61 1.39 11.11
C GLU A 9 3.89 -0.08 10.76
N GLN A 10 3.42 -1.03 11.58
CA GLN A 10 3.55 -2.45 11.28
C GLN A 10 2.77 -2.82 10.02
N ILE A 11 1.55 -2.30 9.86
CA ILE A 11 0.71 -2.54 8.68
C ILE A 11 1.39 -2.01 7.41
N ILE A 12 1.91 -0.78 7.45
CA ILE A 12 2.64 -0.17 6.33
C ILE A 12 3.92 -0.97 6.01
N GLY A 13 4.65 -1.44 7.02
CA GLY A 13 5.80 -2.31 6.84
C GLY A 13 5.46 -3.59 6.07
N ILE A 14 4.36 -4.25 6.44
CA ILE A 14 3.89 -5.48 5.78
C ILE A 14 3.48 -5.20 4.33
N LEU A 15 2.83 -4.07 4.05
CA LEU A 15 2.47 -3.69 2.67
C LEU A 15 3.71 -3.37 1.80
N LYS A 16 4.76 -2.79 2.39
CA LYS A 16 6.04 -2.57 1.69
C LYS A 16 6.75 -3.88 1.35
N GLU A 17 6.70 -4.87 2.24
CA GLU A 17 7.23 -6.20 1.93
C GLU A 17 6.52 -6.84 0.73
N HIS A 18 5.22 -6.59 0.56
CA HIS A 18 4.49 -7.00 -0.65
C HIS A 18 4.98 -6.28 -1.91
N GLN A 19 5.20 -4.97 -1.83
CA GLN A 19 5.77 -4.19 -2.94
C GLN A 19 7.19 -4.62 -3.30
N ALA A 20 7.96 -5.11 -2.33
CA ALA A 20 9.28 -5.69 -2.52
C ALA A 20 9.27 -7.09 -3.18
N GLY A 21 8.08 -7.63 -3.50
CA GLY A 21 7.90 -8.86 -4.27
C GLY A 21 7.45 -10.07 -3.46
N MET A 22 7.21 -9.96 -2.14
CA MET A 22 6.61 -11.06 -1.38
C MET A 22 5.15 -11.27 -1.74
N THR A 23 4.73 -12.52 -1.79
CA THR A 23 3.32 -12.85 -2.05
C THR A 23 2.45 -12.57 -0.81
N PRO A 24 1.16 -12.23 -0.98
CA PRO A 24 0.24 -12.07 0.14
C PRO A 24 0.17 -13.31 1.04
N ALA A 25 0.26 -14.51 0.45
CA ALA A 25 0.23 -15.77 1.19
C ALA A 25 1.43 -15.94 2.15
N GLU A 26 2.64 -15.54 1.71
CA GLU A 26 3.84 -15.55 2.54
C GLU A 26 3.75 -14.55 3.68
N LEU A 27 3.27 -13.33 3.39
CA LEU A 27 3.08 -12.29 4.40
C LEU A 27 2.03 -12.69 5.44
N CYS A 28 0.94 -13.32 5.01
CA CYS A 28 -0.09 -13.85 5.90
C CYS A 28 0.46 -14.89 6.86
N ARG A 29 1.28 -15.83 6.36
CA ARG A 29 1.94 -16.85 7.20
C ARG A 29 2.99 -16.25 8.13
N LYS A 30 3.80 -15.32 7.63
CA LYS A 30 4.90 -14.67 8.37
C LYS A 30 4.38 -13.81 9.53
N HIS A 31 3.34 -13.02 9.27
CA HIS A 31 2.80 -12.07 10.25
C HIS A 31 1.58 -12.60 11.02
N GLY A 32 1.14 -13.82 10.72
CA GLY A 32 -0.01 -14.45 11.40
C GLY A 32 -1.33 -13.73 11.14
N ILE A 33 -1.49 -13.20 9.92
CA ILE A 33 -2.70 -12.48 9.48
C ILE A 33 -3.42 -13.29 8.42
N SER A 34 -4.72 -13.05 8.28
CA SER A 34 -5.50 -13.63 7.18
C SER A 34 -5.37 -12.79 5.92
N ASP A 35 -5.56 -13.44 4.78
CA ASP A 35 -5.56 -12.80 3.45
C ASP A 35 -6.59 -11.65 3.38
N ALA A 36 -7.78 -11.85 3.96
CA ALA A 36 -8.79 -10.80 4.12
C ALA A 36 -8.29 -9.58 4.91
N THR A 37 -7.47 -9.80 5.94
CA THR A 37 -6.88 -8.71 6.74
C THR A 37 -5.87 -7.94 5.91
N PHE A 38 -5.01 -8.66 5.18
CA PHE A 38 -4.03 -8.06 4.27
C PHE A 38 -4.69 -7.18 3.20
N TYR A 39 -5.75 -7.68 2.53
CA TYR A 39 -6.46 -6.87 1.52
C TYR A 39 -7.24 -5.71 2.12
N THR A 40 -7.77 -5.85 3.34
CA THR A 40 -8.37 -4.72 4.09
C THR A 40 -7.33 -3.63 4.35
N TRP A 41 -6.13 -4.02 4.76
CA TRP A 41 -5.02 -3.09 4.93
C TRP A 41 -4.55 -2.49 3.62
N ARG A 42 -4.44 -3.28 2.55
CA ARG A 42 -4.10 -2.76 1.21
C ARG A 42 -5.14 -1.76 0.70
N LYS A 43 -6.44 -1.96 0.99
CA LYS A 43 -7.49 -0.99 0.65
C LYS A 43 -7.37 0.30 1.46
N LYS A 44 -7.01 0.21 2.75
CA LYS A 44 -6.94 1.34 3.67
C LYS A 44 -5.61 2.11 3.62
N TYR A 45 -4.51 1.41 3.40
CA TYR A 45 -3.13 1.87 3.51
C TYR A 45 -2.30 1.57 2.25
N GLY A 46 -2.79 0.79 1.29
CA GLY A 46 -2.05 0.45 0.07
C GLY A 46 -1.96 1.55 -0.98
N GLY A 47 -2.63 2.69 -0.75
CA GLY A 47 -2.36 3.97 -1.42
C GLY A 47 -1.37 4.87 -0.67
N MET A 48 -0.91 4.47 0.52
CA MET A 48 0.20 5.11 1.23
C MET A 48 1.51 4.40 0.87
N ASP A 49 1.94 4.53 -0.39
CA ASP A 49 3.37 4.45 -0.65
C ASP A 49 4.00 5.80 -0.26
N VAL A 50 5.22 5.79 0.28
CA VAL A 50 5.94 6.99 0.76
C VAL A 50 6.10 8.06 -0.34
N SER A 51 5.81 7.71 -1.61
CA SER A 51 5.83 8.61 -2.77
C SER A 51 4.50 9.30 -3.11
N ASP A 52 3.35 8.83 -2.60
CA ASP A 52 2.02 9.40 -2.92
C ASP A 52 1.52 10.48 -1.94
N ALA A 53 2.26 10.73 -0.86
CA ALA A 53 2.15 11.97 -0.10
C ALA A 53 2.64 13.21 -0.89
N LYS A 54 3.24 13.01 -2.09
CA LYS A 54 3.76 14.08 -2.95
C LYS A 54 3.24 14.07 -4.40
N ARG A 55 2.47 13.07 -4.85
CA ARG A 55 2.08 12.95 -6.28
C ARG A 55 0.60 12.68 -6.56
N LEU A 56 -0.29 12.77 -5.57
CA LEU A 56 -1.75 12.78 -5.83
C LEU A 56 -2.35 14.19 -5.90
N ARG A 57 -1.60 15.16 -6.46
CA ARG A 57 -2.12 16.51 -6.73
C ARG A 57 -1.62 17.18 -8.02
N ALA A 58 -1.01 16.46 -8.97
CA ALA A 58 -0.40 17.15 -10.13
C ALA A 58 -0.28 16.38 -11.46
N LEU A 59 -0.87 15.19 -11.67
CA LEU A 59 -0.72 14.48 -12.95
C LEU A 59 -1.97 13.76 -13.46
N GLU A 60 -3.16 14.20 -13.04
CA GLU A 60 -4.39 13.91 -13.79
C GLU A 60 -4.92 15.15 -14.53
N GLU A 61 -4.27 16.31 -14.41
CA GLU A 61 -4.74 17.55 -15.05
C GLU A 61 -3.76 18.21 -16.04
N GLU A 62 -2.53 17.70 -16.20
CA GLU A 62 -1.66 18.17 -17.28
C GLU A 62 -0.97 17.03 -18.04
N ASN A 63 -1.31 16.97 -19.32
CA ASN A 63 -0.46 16.63 -20.46
C ASN A 63 -0.85 15.40 -21.32
N GLU A 64 -2.13 15.35 -21.70
CA GLU A 64 -2.62 14.86 -23.01
C GLU A 64 -1.98 15.57 -24.24
N LEU A 65 -0.83 16.24 -24.09
CA LEU A 65 -0.11 16.88 -25.18
C LEU A 65 1.16 16.08 -25.51
N LEU A 66 0.97 14.95 -26.18
CA LEU A 66 2.00 14.41 -27.08
C LEU A 66 1.75 15.00 -28.47
N PRO A 67 2.51 16.03 -28.86
CA PRO A 67 3.07 16.08 -30.20
C PRO A 67 4.59 15.98 -30.09
N ASP A 68 5.16 14.93 -30.65
CA ASP A 68 6.61 14.82 -30.90
C ASP A 68 6.80 14.38 -32.36
N PRO A 69 7.93 14.74 -33.01
CA PRO A 69 8.06 15.71 -34.10
C PRO A 69 7.75 15.23 -35.53
#